data_AF-A0ABD2N8E3-F1
#
_entry.id   AF-A0ABD2N8E3-F1
#
_cell.length_a   1.000
_cell.length_b   1.000
_cell.length_c   1.000
_cell.angle_alpha   90.00
_cell.angle_beta   90.00
_cell.angle_gamma   90.00
#
_symmetry.space_group_name_H-M   'P 1'
#
loop_
_entity.id
_entity.type
_entity.pdbx_description
1 polymer ?
#
loop_
_entity_poly.entity_id
_entity_poly.type
_entity_poly.pdbx_seq_one_letter_code
_entity_poly.pdbx_strand_id
1 'polypeptide(L)'
;MSVSTRKIPVFVFPSALKFYIASKSSHKQLLTLYNPYEFPIKFKVLCTAPNKYTVIDPDGSIGPQALVDIVIRHTLPIPANCGVVDKFRITMLDQHTQQVYIYL
;
A
#
# COMPACT_ATOMS: atom_id res chain seq x y z
N MET A 1 17.66 -25.66 -8.34
CA MET A 1 18.09 -24.27 -8.58
C MET A 1 17.49 -23.39 -7.51
N SER A 2 18.30 -22.70 -6.72
CA SER A 2 17.82 -21.81 -5.66
C SER A 2 17.22 -20.54 -6.29
N VAL A 3 15.92 -20.34 -6.15
CA VAL A 3 15.23 -19.12 -6.60
C VAL A 3 15.69 -17.99 -5.67
N SER A 4 16.67 -17.21 -6.12
CA SER A 4 17.11 -16.01 -5.41
C SER A 4 15.95 -15.00 -5.40
N THR A 5 15.38 -14.77 -4.22
CA THR A 5 14.31 -13.80 -3.99
C THR A 5 14.91 -12.39 -4.09
N ARG A 6 14.87 -11.75 -5.26
CA ARG A 6 15.43 -10.41 -5.46
C ARG A 6 14.57 -9.30 -4.83
N LYS A 7 14.67 -9.01 -3.53
CA LYS A 7 13.91 -7.91 -2.89
C LYS A 7 13.90 -6.61 -3.75
N ILE A 8 12.74 -6.26 -4.33
CA ILE A 8 12.51 -5.08 -5.19
C ILE A 8 11.97 -3.92 -4.32
N PRO A 9 12.80 -3.01 -3.78
CA PRO A 9 12.33 -1.85 -3.02
C PRO A 9 11.43 -0.93 -3.83
N VAL A 10 10.28 -0.56 -3.27
CA VAL A 10 9.36 0.43 -3.83
C VAL A 10 9.30 1.63 -2.90
N PHE A 11 9.23 2.81 -3.48
CA PHE A 11 9.07 4.04 -2.73
C PHE A 11 7.59 4.27 -2.45
N VAL A 12 7.25 4.46 -1.19
CA VAL A 12 5.88 4.66 -0.70
C VAL A 12 5.81 6.00 0.00
N PHE A 13 4.82 6.82 -0.36
CA PHE A 13 4.61 8.12 0.27
C PHE A 13 3.11 8.41 0.44
N PRO A 14 2.66 8.94 1.59
CA PRO A 14 3.43 9.16 2.81
C PRO A 14 3.76 7.84 3.53
N SER A 15 4.76 7.86 4.42
CA SER A 15 5.15 6.68 5.22
C SER A 15 4.13 6.30 6.30
N ALA A 16 3.19 7.19 6.61
CA ALA A 16 2.09 6.94 7.53
C ALA A 16 0.86 7.76 7.14
N LEU A 17 -0.32 7.19 7.35
CA LEU A 17 -1.61 7.86 7.19
C LEU A 17 -2.21 8.20 8.55
N LYS A 18 -2.71 9.42 8.70
CA LYS A 18 -3.24 9.94 9.98
C LYS A 18 -4.70 10.33 9.86
N PHE A 19 -5.57 9.60 10.52
CA PHE A 19 -7.02 9.81 10.51
C PHE A 19 -7.47 10.47 11.82
N TYR A 20 -8.36 11.47 11.73
CA TYR A 20 -8.88 12.21 12.88
C TYR A 20 -10.41 12.15 12.90
N ILE A 21 -10.99 11.82 14.06
CA ILE A 21 -12.45 11.71 14.23
C ILE A 21 -13.16 13.01 13.81
N ALA A 22 -12.66 14.15 14.30
CA ALA A 22 -13.26 15.45 14.05
C ALA A 22 -13.05 15.99 12.62
N SER A 23 -12.17 15.37 11.82
CA SER A 23 -11.83 15.84 10.47
C SER A 23 -12.19 14.81 9.42
N LYS A 24 -13.40 14.91 8.86
CA LYS A 24 -13.88 13.99 7.80
C LYS A 24 -13.00 13.99 6.55
N SER A 25 -12.33 15.10 6.23
CA SER A 25 -11.40 15.15 5.09
C SER A 25 -10.20 14.23 5.30
N SER A 26 -9.79 13.99 6.55
CA SER A 26 -8.72 13.05 6.86
C SER A 26 -9.12 11.59 6.62
N HIS A 27 -10.42 11.26 6.58
CA HIS A 27 -10.91 9.87 6.48
C HIS A 27 -10.63 9.23 5.12
N LYS A 28 -10.24 10.03 4.12
CA LYS A 28 -9.78 9.57 2.81
C LYS A 28 -8.38 10.12 2.58
N GLN A 29 -7.39 9.26 2.41
CA GLN A 29 -6.01 9.67 2.14
C GLN A 29 -5.45 8.94 0.93
N LEU A 30 -4.46 9.56 0.31
CA LEU A 30 -3.71 9.00 -0.81
C LEU A 30 -2.41 8.38 -0.31
N LEU A 31 -2.11 7.19 -0.82
CA LEU A 31 -0.84 6.51 -0.68
C LEU A 31 -0.27 6.30 -2.08
N THR A 32 0.79 7.02 -2.41
CA THR A 32 1.48 6.92 -3.69
C THR A 32 2.55 5.83 -3.63
N LEU A 33 2.54 4.93 -4.61
CA LEU A 33 3.60 3.97 -4.86
C LEU A 33 4.37 4.39 -6.10
N TYR A 34 5.69 4.44 -6.02
CA TYR A 34 6.55 4.75 -7.15
C TYR A 34 7.43 3.56 -7.51
N ASN A 35 7.34 3.15 -8.78
CA ASN A 35 8.19 2.14 -9.38
C ASN A 35 9.45 2.79 -9.97
N PRO A 36 10.63 2.68 -9.32
CA PRO A 36 11.87 3.24 -9.86
C PRO A 36 12.48 2.40 -10.99
N TYR A 37 11.93 1.24 -11.30
CA TYR A 37 12.53 0.25 -12.21
C TYR A 37 12.16 0.52 -13.67
N GLU A 38 12.96 -0.04 -14.57
CA GLU A 38 12.75 0.01 -16.02
C GLU A 38 11.79 -1.08 -16.53
N PHE A 39 11.12 -1.80 -15.63
CA PHE A 39 10.15 -2.85 -15.96
C PHE A 39 8.86 -2.67 -15.13
N PRO A 40 7.71 -3.14 -15.65
CA PRO A 40 6.44 -3.07 -14.94
C PRO A 40 6.42 -4.02 -13.74
N ILE A 41 5.81 -3.56 -12.64
CA ILE A 41 5.61 -4.35 -11.42
C ILE A 41 4.13 -4.50 -11.12
N LYS A 42 3.72 -5.66 -10.60
CA LYS A 42 2.40 -5.85 -9.99
C LYS A 42 2.49 -5.54 -8.52
N PHE A 43 1.44 -4.93 -7.97
CA PHE A 43 1.33 -4.67 -6.54
C PHE A 43 0.06 -5.28 -5.98
N LYS A 44 0.07 -5.54 -4.67
CA LYS A 44 -1.11 -5.86 -3.88
C LYS A 44 -0.96 -5.29 -2.48
N VAL A 45 -2.02 -4.68 -1.97
CA VAL A 45 -2.11 -4.06 -0.66
C VAL A 45 -2.85 -5.00 0.28
N LEU A 46 -2.29 -5.19 1.47
CA LEU A 46 -2.88 -5.96 2.56
C LEU A 46 -2.97 -5.06 3.79
N CYS A 47 -3.92 -5.34 4.68
CA CYS A 47 -4.17 -4.55 5.89
C CYS A 47 -4.36 -5.48 7.09
N THR A 48 -3.87 -5.09 8.27
CA THR A 48 -4.07 -5.85 9.51
C THR A 48 -5.47 -5.68 10.11
N ALA A 49 -6.22 -4.64 9.71
CA ALA A 49 -7.57 -4.36 10.20
C ALA A 49 -8.53 -4.06 9.03
N PRO A 50 -8.78 -5.02 8.13
CA PRO A 50 -9.56 -4.81 6.91
C PRO A 50 -11.02 -4.38 7.16
N ASN A 51 -11.54 -4.59 8.38
CA ASN A 51 -12.85 -4.10 8.79
C ASN A 51 -12.90 -2.58 9.06
N LYS A 52 -11.76 -1.93 9.29
CA LYS A 52 -11.66 -0.48 9.58
C LYS A 52 -11.35 0.36 8.35
N TYR A 53 -10.92 -0.28 7.25
CA TYR A 53 -10.44 0.42 6.06
C TYR A 53 -11.03 -0.15 4.78
N THR A 54 -11.31 0.74 3.82
CA THR A 54 -11.53 0.37 2.43
C THR A 54 -10.33 0.84 1.61
N VAL A 55 -9.74 -0.08 0.87
CA VAL A 55 -8.67 0.23 -0.09
C VAL A 55 -9.29 0.16 -1.48
N ILE A 56 -9.24 1.27 -2.22
CA ILE A 56 -9.71 1.31 -3.62
C ILE A 56 -8.61 0.73 -4.49
N ASP A 57 -8.99 -0.18 -5.39
CA ASP A 57 -8.08 -0.91 -6.29
C ASP A 57 -6.85 -1.45 -5.55
N PRO A 58 -7.04 -2.41 -4.62
CA PRO A 58 -6.00 -2.88 -3.72
C PRO A 58 -4.89 -3.65 -4.43
N ASP A 59 -5.03 -3.95 -5.72
CA ASP A 59 -4.02 -4.57 -6.55
C ASP A 59 -4.04 -3.97 -7.96
N GLY A 60 -2.93 -4.10 -8.66
CA GLY A 60 -2.76 -3.54 -9.98
C GLY A 60 -1.34 -3.65 -10.48
N SER A 61 -1.00 -2.84 -11.48
CA SER A 61 0.34 -2.74 -12.03
C SER A 61 0.82 -1.31 -12.15
N ILE A 62 2.11 -1.10 -11.93
CA ILE A 62 2.80 0.18 -12.11
C ILE A 62 3.78 0.00 -13.26
N GLY A 63 3.70 0.87 -14.27
CA GLY A 63 4.64 0.88 -15.38
C GLY A 63 6.07 1.24 -14.94
N PRO A 64 7.06 1.07 -15.83
CA PRO A 64 8.43 1.52 -15.58
C PRO A 64 8.48 3.01 -15.21
N GLN A 65 9.29 3.37 -14.20
CA GLN A 65 9.50 4.77 -13.77
C GLN A 65 8.21 5.56 -13.53
N ALA A 66 7.13 4.89 -13.13
CA ALA A 66 5.80 5.46 -12.98
C ALA A 66 5.31 5.38 -11.54
N LEU A 67 4.25 6.14 -11.24
CA LEU A 67 3.57 6.15 -9.96
C LEU A 67 2.11 5.70 -10.08
N VAL A 68 1.55 5.22 -8.99
CA VAL A 68 0.12 5.02 -8.82
C VAL A 68 -0.31 5.54 -7.45
N ASP A 69 -1.48 6.15 -7.40
CA ASP A 69 -2.09 6.59 -6.16
C ASP A 69 -3.15 5.59 -5.72
N ILE A 70 -3.04 5.14 -4.47
CA ILE A 70 -4.01 4.27 -3.82
C ILE A 70 -4.82 5.10 -2.83
N VAL A 71 -6.14 5.03 -2.96
CA VAL A 71 -7.05 5.69 -2.03
C VAL A 71 -7.34 4.75 -0.86
N ILE A 72 -6.97 5.19 0.35
CA ILE A 72 -7.31 4.50 1.60
C ILE A 72 -8.38 5.31 2.33
N ARG A 73 -9.50 4.65 2.65
CA ARG A 73 -10.60 5.22 3.43
C ARG A 73 -10.70 4.55 4.79
N HIS A 74 -10.68 5.32 5.87
CA HIS A 74 -10.99 4.84 7.21
C HIS A 74 -12.51 4.89 7.44
N THR A 75 -13.14 3.75 7.73
CA THR A 75 -14.60 3.61 7.85
C THR A 75 -15.11 3.61 9.28
N LEU A 76 -14.24 3.36 10.27
CA LEU A 76 -14.61 3.32 11.69
C LEU A 76 -13.87 4.36 12.57
N PRO A 77 -13.97 5.67 12.28
CA PRO A 77 -13.32 6.73 13.06
C PRO A 77 -14.07 6.98 14.39
N ILE A 78 -13.95 6.04 15.32
CA ILE A 78 -14.57 6.07 16.65
C ILE A 78 -13.50 6.16 17.75
N PRO A 79 -13.84 6.68 18.96
CA PRO A 79 -12.86 6.85 20.04
C PRO A 79 -12.10 5.57 20.41
N ALA A 80 -12.76 4.41 20.33
CA ALA A 80 -12.14 3.11 20.61
C ALA A 80 -11.00 2.73 19.63
N ASN A 81 -10.94 3.37 18.46
CA ASN A 81 -9.88 3.16 17.46
C ASN A 81 -8.80 4.27 17.50
N CYS A 82 -8.91 5.27 18.38
CA CYS A 82 -7.90 6.30 18.53
C CYS A 82 -6.61 5.74 19.16
N GLY A 83 -5.45 6.20 18.69
CA GLY A 83 -4.14 5.78 19.20
C GLY A 83 -3.73 4.36 18.78
N VAL A 84 -4.59 3.63 18.04
CA VAL A 84 -4.27 2.32 17.48
C VAL A 84 -3.49 2.49 16.19
N VAL A 85 -2.39 1.75 16.04
CA VAL A 85 -1.58 1.70 14.81
C VAL A 85 -1.86 0.41 14.06
N ASP A 86 -2.63 0.50 12.99
CA ASP A 86 -2.83 -0.59 12.04
C ASP A 86 -1.76 -0.53 10.94
N LYS A 87 -1.47 -1.65 10.28
CA LYS A 87 -0.41 -1.75 9.26
C LYS A 87 -0.99 -2.06 7.89
N PHE A 88 -0.44 -1.39 6.88
CA PHE A 88 -0.61 -1.74 5.48
C PHE A 88 0.67 -2.39 4.98
N ARG A 89 0.52 -3.47 4.20
CA ARG A 89 1.64 -4.20 3.61
C ARG A 89 1.48 -4.17 2.11
N ILE A 90 2.46 -3.62 1.42
CA ILE A 90 2.51 -3.60 -0.04
C ILE A 90 3.39 -4.76 -0.47
N THR A 91 2.80 -5.69 -1.22
CA THR A 91 3.52 -6.80 -1.84
C THR A 91 3.73 -6.51 -3.31
N MET A 92 4.95 -6.72 -3.79
CA MET A 92 5.34 -6.47 -5.18
C MET A 92 5.69 -7.77 -5.88
N LEU A 93 5.33 -7.86 -7.15
CA LEU A 93 5.55 -9.01 -8.01
C LEU A 93 6.14 -8.50 -9.32
N ASP A 94 7.33 -8.97 -9.66
CA ASP A 94 7.83 -8.78 -11.02
C ASP A 94 6.97 -9.60 -11.99
N GLN A 95 6.43 -8.92 -13.01
CA GLN A 95 5.56 -9.52 -14.00
C GLN A 95 6.23 -10.64 -14.80
N HIS A 96 7.55 -10.59 -14.96
CA HIS A 96 8.30 -11.56 -15.76
C HIS A 96 8.74 -12.79 -14.95
N THR A 97 9.02 -12.62 -13.66
CA THR A 97 9.62 -13.69 -12.83
C THR A 97 8.67 -14.31 -11.80
N GLN A 98 7.46 -13.76 -11.61
CA GLN A 98 6.50 -14.15 -10.57
C GLN A 98 7.07 -14.14 -9.13
N GLN A 99 8.17 -13.43 -8.87
CA GLN A 99 8.80 -13.37 -7.54
C GLN A 99 8.12 -12.33 -6.64
N VAL A 100 7.73 -12.73 -5.42
CA VAL A 100 6.99 -11.90 -4.43
C VAL A 100 7.95 -11.20 -3.47
N TYR A 101 7.76 -9.90 -3.24
CA TYR A 101 8.50 -9.09 -2.26
C TYR A 101 7.57 -8.42 -1.25
N ILE A 102 8.01 -8.32 0.00
CA ILE A 102 7.20 -7.84 1.14
C ILE A 102 7.92 -6.69 1.85
N TYR A 103 7.21 -5.56 2.06
CA TYR A 103 7.69 -4.41 2.83
C TYR A 103 6.70 -4.03 3.94
N LEU A 104 7.23 -3.57 5.08
CA LEU A 104 6.51 -3.15 6.29
C LEU A 104 6.49 -1.62 6.44
#